data_AF-A0A9W2YQS9-F1
#
_entry.id   AF-A0A9W2YQS9-F1
#
_cell.length_a   1.000
_cell.length_b   1.000
_cell.length_c   1.000
_cell.angle_alpha   90.00
_cell.angle_beta   90.00
_cell.angle_gamma   90.00
#
_symmetry.space_group_name_H-M   'P 1'
#
loop_
_entity.id
_entity.type
_entity.pdbx_description
1 polymer ?
#
loop_
_entity_poly.entity_id
_entity_poly.type
_entity_poly.pdbx_seq_one_letter_code
_entity_poly.pdbx_strand_id
1 'polypeptide(L)'
;MTMSTWRFSQAAILATVCVFFISGLSVGSTVASDGISLTLSTPKDGSDHCGYLTCNHSSKADVTFFNELRIYNIANNGSTIASLSQGKHYVSAEGGFDLKRKYLRNSQASLQLSITKPENCLFGLYLCVVDFIDEHGAKQTNTAVAGAEDGGSVSCSNDRVVLKSEKSILDSLARVEQTILKDDKLLQEKMDRSQNVTTNLIETKMEEINTKYGHFSQVFEELNLLEDRTKEWTLAFRGTPFIDKAVYEAYIDGTGIPFDVEIGCKVITSSLPCYNHYRNSSILDHWKNIKEVKLVIYQNNVQVHYIIFNGQGSNYLNWFSQRRVLSSSWTDIKWKTTNYFSIEGLASHGRRFYINHVFPGGCHLDIGWFSAFDSSPNRCPYHTSASYPLMKFAKGSEADVWQGPNFGVADFFAIFVK
;
A
#
# COMPACT_ATOMS: atom_id res chain seq x y z
N MET A 1 -12.28 8.75 2.08
CA MET A 1 -11.58 9.95 1.57
C MET A 1 -12.63 10.93 1.07
N THR A 2 -12.65 12.13 1.62
CA THR A 2 -13.83 13.00 1.72
C THR A 2 -14.08 13.86 0.47
N MET A 3 -15.35 13.97 0.09
CA MET A 3 -15.97 14.84 -0.93
C MET A 3 -15.66 16.36 -0.80
N SER A 4 -14.80 16.76 0.14
CA SER A 4 -14.52 18.16 0.47
C SER A 4 -13.60 18.87 -0.54
N THR A 5 -12.82 18.12 -1.34
CA THR A 5 -11.85 18.70 -2.28
C THR A 5 -12.48 19.23 -3.57
N TRP A 6 -13.64 18.70 -3.99
CA TRP A 6 -14.33 19.14 -5.21
C TRP A 6 -15.09 20.47 -5.05
N ARG A 7 -15.59 20.78 -3.85
CA ARG A 7 -16.26 22.06 -3.58
C ARG A 7 -15.30 23.26 -3.58
N PHE A 8 -14.01 23.03 -3.32
CA PHE A 8 -12.99 24.09 -3.35
C PHE A 8 -12.67 24.57 -4.77
N SER A 9 -12.66 23.69 -5.78
CA SER A 9 -12.37 24.10 -7.17
C SER A 9 -13.51 24.90 -7.82
N GLN A 10 -14.77 24.63 -7.50
CA GLN A 10 -15.91 25.40 -8.03
C GLN A 10 -16.02 26.80 -7.39
N ALA A 11 -15.72 26.91 -6.09
CA ALA A 11 -15.67 28.20 -5.40
C ALA A 11 -14.52 29.09 -5.90
N ALA A 12 -13.38 28.50 -6.26
CA ALA A 12 -12.26 29.22 -6.86
C ALA A 12 -12.59 29.80 -8.25
N ILE A 13 -13.34 29.06 -9.08
CA ILE A 13 -13.79 29.55 -10.39
C ILE A 13 -14.79 30.70 -10.23
N LEU A 14 -15.76 30.59 -9.31
CA LEU A 14 -16.73 31.65 -9.02
C LEU A 14 -16.10 32.91 -8.41
N ALA A 15 -15.10 32.75 -7.53
CA ALA A 15 -14.37 33.87 -6.94
C ALA A 15 -13.49 34.60 -7.96
N THR A 16 -12.84 33.86 -8.88
CA THR A 16 -11.99 34.46 -9.92
C THR A 16 -12.82 35.21 -10.97
N VAL A 17 -14.03 34.73 -11.28
CA VAL A 17 -14.97 35.43 -12.18
C VAL A 17 -15.50 36.73 -11.55
N CYS A 18 -15.71 36.79 -10.22
CA CYS A 18 -16.15 38.03 -9.55
C CYS A 18 -15.04 39.10 -9.45
N VAL A 19 -13.77 38.71 -9.31
CA VAL A 19 -12.67 39.68 -9.11
C VAL A 19 -12.29 40.42 -10.40
N PHE A 20 -12.47 39.83 -11.58
CA PHE A 20 -12.14 40.48 -12.85
C PHE A 20 -13.21 41.43 -13.40
N PHE A 21 -14.42 41.45 -12.83
CA PHE A 21 -15.47 42.40 -13.23
C PHE A 21 -15.28 43.83 -12.67
N ILE A 22 -14.23 44.10 -11.89
CA ILE A 22 -14.06 45.39 -11.18
C ILE A 22 -12.92 46.28 -11.75
N SER A 23 -12.10 45.81 -12.71
CA SER A 23 -11.05 46.66 -13.29
C SER A 23 -10.93 46.49 -14.82
N GLY A 24 -11.29 47.55 -15.54
CA GLY A 24 -11.29 47.65 -17.00
C GLY A 24 -9.92 47.40 -17.63
N LEU A 25 -9.94 46.66 -18.75
CA LEU A 25 -8.77 46.34 -19.57
C LEU A 25 -9.05 46.79 -21.01
N SER A 26 -8.17 47.63 -21.56
CA SER A 26 -8.28 48.18 -22.91
C SER A 26 -7.90 47.18 -24.01
N VAL A 27 -8.30 47.44 -25.25
CA VAL A 27 -7.79 46.72 -26.45
C VAL A 27 -6.25 46.68 -26.42
N GLY A 28 -5.66 45.50 -26.60
CA GLY A 28 -4.21 45.24 -26.44
C GLY A 28 -3.79 44.68 -25.07
N SER A 29 -4.74 44.46 -24.16
CA SER A 29 -4.46 43.87 -22.84
C SER A 29 -4.09 42.39 -22.94
N THR A 30 -3.03 42.00 -22.22
CA THR A 30 -2.65 40.60 -22.04
C THR A 30 -2.91 40.23 -20.60
N VAL A 31 -3.75 39.21 -20.37
CA VAL A 31 -3.96 38.63 -19.05
C VAL A 31 -3.11 37.38 -18.96
N ALA A 32 -2.13 37.39 -18.04
CA ALA A 32 -1.22 36.29 -17.81
C ALA A 32 -1.47 35.70 -16.42
N SER A 33 -1.60 34.38 -16.35
CA SER A 33 -1.66 33.61 -15.11
C SER A 33 -0.80 32.37 -15.33
N ASP A 34 0.14 32.07 -14.44
CA ASP A 34 0.94 30.82 -14.42
C ASP A 34 1.24 30.21 -15.80
N GLY A 35 2.07 30.92 -16.58
CA GLY A 35 2.58 30.42 -17.86
C GLY A 35 1.56 30.43 -19.02
N ILE A 36 0.28 30.77 -18.80
CA ILE A 36 -0.70 30.98 -19.87
C ILE A 36 -0.97 32.47 -20.08
N SER A 37 -1.06 32.92 -21.33
CA SER A 37 -1.42 34.29 -21.70
C SER A 37 -2.44 34.29 -22.83
N LEU A 38 -3.47 35.12 -22.70
CA LEU A 38 -4.45 35.37 -23.75
C LEU A 38 -4.33 36.83 -24.21
N THR A 39 -4.16 37.04 -25.51
CA THR A 39 -4.00 38.37 -26.11
C THR A 39 -5.03 38.57 -27.22
N LEU A 40 -5.72 39.71 -27.19
CA LEU A 40 -6.58 40.18 -28.27
C LEU A 40 -5.88 41.33 -29.00
N SER A 41 -5.76 41.21 -30.33
CA SER A 41 -5.08 42.21 -31.17
C SER A 41 -5.95 42.64 -32.33
N THR A 42 -5.84 43.91 -32.73
CA THR A 42 -6.51 44.44 -33.91
C THR A 42 -5.77 44.04 -35.18
N PRO A 43 -6.46 43.88 -36.33
CA PRO A 43 -5.82 43.58 -37.59
C PRO A 43 -4.93 44.75 -38.03
N LYS A 44 -3.77 44.43 -38.60
CA LYS A 44 -2.93 45.41 -39.30
C LYS A 44 -3.27 45.35 -40.79
N ASP A 45 -4.03 46.33 -41.25
CA ASP A 45 -4.37 46.64 -42.65
C ASP A 45 -5.26 45.66 -43.44
N GLY A 46 -6.40 46.17 -43.94
CA GLY A 46 -7.11 45.66 -45.11
C GLY A 46 -7.71 44.24 -45.07
N SER A 47 -7.69 43.57 -43.92
CA SER A 47 -8.11 42.18 -43.77
C SER A 47 -9.61 42.01 -43.46
N ASP A 48 -10.24 40.94 -43.94
CA ASP A 48 -11.66 40.57 -43.73
C ASP A 48 -11.99 40.04 -42.31
N HIS A 49 -11.14 40.30 -41.32
CA HIS A 49 -11.36 39.89 -39.93
C HIS A 49 -11.15 41.07 -38.98
N CYS A 50 -11.86 41.08 -37.86
CA CYS A 50 -11.90 42.21 -36.93
C CYS A 50 -10.86 42.16 -35.80
N GLY A 51 -10.17 41.03 -35.63
CA GLY A 51 -9.11 40.87 -34.65
C GLY A 51 -8.56 39.45 -34.59
N TYR A 52 -7.44 39.28 -33.88
CA TYR A 52 -6.85 37.99 -33.58
C TYR A 52 -6.87 37.74 -32.09
N LEU A 53 -7.23 36.51 -31.73
CA LEU A 53 -7.11 35.99 -30.37
C LEU A 53 -5.95 35.00 -30.34
N THR A 54 -4.94 35.26 -29.51
CA THR A 54 -3.78 34.38 -29.36
C THR A 54 -3.73 33.86 -27.93
N CYS A 55 -3.85 32.53 -27.79
CA CYS A 55 -3.58 31.86 -26.52
C CYS A 55 -2.21 31.20 -26.56
N ASN A 56 -1.31 31.65 -25.68
CA ASN A 56 0.02 31.08 -25.52
C ASN A 56 0.13 30.40 -24.16
N HIS A 57 0.81 29.26 -24.14
CA HIS A 57 1.24 28.58 -22.94
C HIS A 57 2.73 28.31 -23.00
N SER A 58 3.46 28.71 -21.96
CA SER A 58 4.86 28.43 -21.73
C SER A 58 5.03 27.80 -20.35
N SER A 59 5.39 26.52 -20.31
CA SER A 59 5.77 25.84 -19.08
C SER A 59 7.27 25.99 -18.83
N LYS A 60 7.67 26.23 -17.57
CA LYS A 60 9.07 26.17 -17.11
C LYS A 60 9.45 24.80 -16.53
N ALA A 61 8.50 23.86 -16.44
CA ALA A 61 8.71 22.57 -15.81
C ALA A 61 9.46 21.61 -16.76
N ASP A 62 10.31 20.76 -16.19
CA ASP A 62 11.23 19.88 -16.93
C ASP A 62 10.51 18.77 -17.72
N VAL A 63 9.27 18.40 -17.34
CA VAL A 63 8.40 17.47 -18.09
C VAL A 63 6.92 17.83 -17.92
N THR A 64 6.31 18.46 -18.91
CA THR A 64 4.85 18.62 -19.00
C THR A 64 4.33 18.06 -20.32
N PHE A 65 3.43 17.07 -20.25
CA PHE A 65 2.76 16.56 -21.44
C PHE A 65 1.52 17.40 -21.72
N PHE A 66 1.59 18.20 -22.79
CA PHE A 66 0.44 18.97 -23.26
C PHE A 66 -0.65 18.04 -23.82
N ASN A 67 -1.86 18.16 -23.28
CA ASN A 67 -3.00 17.33 -23.69
C ASN A 67 -3.92 18.07 -24.67
N GLU A 68 -4.43 19.24 -24.27
CA GLU A 68 -5.39 20.00 -25.06
C GLU A 68 -5.39 21.50 -24.69
N LEU A 69 -5.51 22.37 -25.69
CA LEU A 69 -5.78 23.80 -25.51
C LEU A 69 -7.12 24.14 -26.18
N ARG A 70 -7.99 24.84 -25.46
CA ARG A 70 -9.33 25.23 -25.94
C ARG A 70 -9.58 26.70 -25.73
N ILE A 71 -10.28 27.31 -26.67
CA ILE A 71 -10.79 28.68 -26.59
C ILE A 71 -12.31 28.63 -26.60
N TYR A 72 -12.93 29.25 -25.61
CA TYR A 72 -14.37 29.36 -25.46
C TYR A 72 -14.85 30.79 -25.67
N ASN A 73 -16.02 30.95 -26.29
CA ASN A 73 -16.78 32.21 -26.24
C ASN A 73 -17.76 32.12 -25.08
N ILE A 74 -17.45 32.76 -23.95
CA ILE A 74 -18.33 32.73 -22.78
C ILE A 74 -19.63 33.50 -23.08
N ALA A 75 -19.55 34.56 -23.87
CA ALA A 75 -20.73 35.34 -24.27
C ALA A 75 -21.69 34.58 -25.20
N ASN A 76 -21.21 33.51 -25.86
CA ASN A 76 -22.02 32.63 -26.72
C ASN A 76 -22.18 31.22 -26.12
N ASN A 77 -22.85 31.16 -24.96
CA ASN A 77 -23.18 29.92 -24.23
C ASN A 77 -21.98 29.04 -23.84
N GLY A 78 -20.76 29.58 -23.79
CA GLY A 78 -19.56 28.80 -23.48
C GLY A 78 -19.22 27.77 -24.56
N SER A 79 -19.61 28.00 -25.81
CA SER A 79 -19.26 27.11 -26.93
C SER A 79 -17.75 27.14 -27.20
N THR A 80 -17.16 25.95 -27.42
CA THR A 80 -15.77 25.83 -27.87
C THR A 80 -15.66 26.36 -29.29
N ILE A 81 -14.87 27.41 -29.50
CA ILE A 81 -14.69 28.02 -30.82
C ILE A 81 -13.51 27.39 -31.55
N ALA A 82 -12.47 27.00 -30.79
CA ALA A 82 -11.29 26.33 -31.32
C ALA A 82 -10.62 25.46 -30.27
N SER A 83 -10.00 24.38 -30.73
CA SER A 83 -9.26 23.43 -29.90
C SER A 83 -8.02 22.92 -30.63
N LEU A 84 -6.93 22.76 -29.90
CA LEU A 84 -5.69 22.14 -30.35
C LEU A 84 -5.36 20.96 -29.42
N SER A 85 -5.41 19.74 -29.94
CA SER A 85 -5.07 18.51 -29.21
C SER A 85 -4.01 17.72 -29.97
N GLN A 86 -3.35 16.77 -29.30
CA GLN A 86 -2.48 15.81 -30.00
C GLN A 86 -3.33 14.93 -30.95
N GLY A 87 -3.20 15.15 -32.26
CA GLY A 87 -3.69 14.22 -33.29
C GLY A 87 -4.98 14.58 -34.05
N LYS A 88 -5.65 15.71 -33.80
CA LYS A 88 -6.77 16.21 -34.63
C LYS A 88 -6.82 17.74 -34.64
N HIS A 89 -7.09 18.33 -35.81
CA HIS A 89 -7.29 19.77 -35.98
C HIS A 89 -8.68 20.04 -36.56
N TYR A 90 -9.44 20.95 -35.95
CA TYR A 90 -10.70 21.45 -36.50
C TYR A 90 -10.63 22.98 -36.63
N VAL A 91 -10.76 23.45 -37.88
CA VAL A 91 -10.95 24.85 -38.33
C VAL A 91 -9.69 25.75 -38.33
N SER A 92 -9.68 26.75 -39.24
CA SER A 92 -8.55 27.57 -39.73
C SER A 92 -7.81 28.39 -38.65
N ALA A 93 -7.05 27.70 -37.80
CA ALA A 93 -6.06 28.29 -36.92
C ALA A 93 -4.67 28.05 -37.51
N GLU A 94 -3.86 29.10 -37.63
CA GLU A 94 -2.42 28.94 -37.80
C GLU A 94 -1.85 28.59 -36.42
N GLY A 95 -1.49 27.33 -36.23
CA GLY A 95 -0.88 26.81 -35.00
C GLY A 95 0.42 26.10 -35.34
N GLY A 96 1.52 26.50 -34.69
CA GLY A 96 2.82 25.86 -34.82
C GLY A 96 3.19 25.11 -33.55
N PHE A 97 3.65 23.87 -33.68
CA PHE A 97 4.41 23.17 -32.65
C PHE A 97 5.90 23.31 -32.98
N ASP A 98 6.72 23.89 -32.11
CA ASP A 98 8.17 23.69 -32.19
C ASP A 98 8.56 22.40 -31.45
N LEU A 99 8.27 21.26 -32.08
CA LEU A 99 8.63 19.93 -31.59
C LEU A 99 9.82 19.37 -32.38
N LYS A 100 10.98 20.04 -32.33
CA LYS A 100 12.25 19.45 -32.77
C LYS A 100 13.04 18.84 -31.61
N ARG A 101 12.50 17.76 -31.01
CA ARG A 101 13.17 16.61 -30.33
C ARG A 101 12.35 16.12 -29.14
N LYS A 102 12.40 14.79 -28.93
CA LYS A 102 11.59 13.97 -28.01
C LYS A 102 11.75 14.26 -26.50
N TYR A 103 12.57 15.25 -26.12
CA TYR A 103 12.78 15.68 -24.74
C TYR A 103 13.13 17.18 -24.78
N LEU A 104 12.20 18.05 -24.38
CA LEU A 104 12.46 19.47 -24.22
C LEU A 104 12.09 19.89 -22.80
N ARG A 105 13.07 20.49 -22.10
CA ARG A 105 12.78 21.48 -21.06
C ARG A 105 12.14 22.67 -21.76
N ASN A 106 11.05 23.20 -21.21
CA ASN A 106 10.27 24.34 -21.75
C ASN A 106 9.42 24.00 -22.98
N SER A 107 8.24 23.39 -22.77
CA SER A 107 7.23 23.24 -23.82
C SER A 107 6.46 24.55 -24.05
N GLN A 108 6.40 25.00 -25.30
CA GLN A 108 5.56 26.12 -25.74
C GLN A 108 4.45 25.63 -26.68
N ALA A 109 3.24 26.09 -26.42
CA ALA A 109 2.08 25.88 -27.29
C ALA A 109 1.40 27.21 -27.55
N SER A 110 1.06 27.49 -28.81
CA SER A 110 0.33 28.68 -29.21
C SER A 110 -0.83 28.31 -30.13
N LEU A 111 -1.99 28.88 -29.86
CA LEU A 111 -3.16 28.80 -30.74
C LEU A 111 -3.62 30.23 -31.06
N GLN A 112 -3.58 30.58 -32.34
CA GLN A 112 -4.09 31.85 -32.83
C GLN A 112 -5.36 31.62 -33.65
N LEU A 113 -6.39 32.42 -33.36
CA LEU A 113 -7.68 32.40 -34.03
C LEU A 113 -7.96 33.77 -34.67
N SER A 114 -8.29 33.77 -35.95
CA SER A 114 -8.80 34.96 -36.66
C SER A 114 -10.31 35.07 -36.48
N ILE A 115 -10.79 36.22 -35.98
CA ILE A 115 -12.22 36.47 -35.76
C ILE A 115 -12.80 37.13 -37.02
N THR A 116 -13.48 36.36 -37.86
CA THR A 116 -14.00 36.81 -39.16
C THR A 116 -15.45 37.32 -39.12
N LYS A 117 -16.20 37.01 -38.05
CA LYS A 117 -17.63 37.34 -37.95
C LYS A 117 -17.86 38.57 -37.07
N PRO A 118 -18.49 39.66 -37.59
CA PRO A 118 -18.74 40.91 -36.87
C PRO A 118 -19.43 40.73 -35.51
N GLU A 119 -20.38 39.79 -35.38
CA GLU A 119 -21.09 39.53 -34.13
C GLU A 119 -20.20 39.01 -33.00
N ASN A 120 -19.04 38.42 -33.32
CA ASN A 120 -18.05 38.00 -32.33
C ASN A 120 -17.07 39.14 -32.00
N CYS A 121 -17.01 40.20 -32.79
CA CYS A 121 -16.00 41.26 -32.66
C CYS A 121 -16.32 42.28 -31.57
N LEU A 122 -17.62 42.44 -31.24
CA LEU A 122 -18.11 43.59 -30.47
C LEU A 122 -18.22 43.30 -28.96
N PHE A 123 -18.44 42.05 -28.52
CA PHE A 123 -18.76 41.73 -27.11
C PHE A 123 -18.33 40.32 -26.67
N GLY A 124 -17.11 39.91 -27.00
CA GLY A 124 -16.61 38.58 -26.63
C GLY A 124 -15.85 38.58 -25.30
N LEU A 125 -16.35 37.84 -24.31
CA LEU A 125 -15.54 37.36 -23.20
C LEU A 125 -14.97 36.00 -23.59
N TYR A 126 -13.65 35.91 -23.72
CA TYR A 126 -12.95 34.71 -24.17
C TYR A 126 -12.20 34.06 -23.03
N LEU A 127 -12.30 32.73 -22.94
CA LEU A 127 -11.57 31.91 -21.99
C LEU A 127 -10.67 30.95 -22.74
N CYS A 128 -9.37 31.01 -22.44
CA CYS A 128 -8.43 29.98 -22.82
C CYS A 128 -8.22 29.00 -21.67
N VAL A 129 -8.31 27.71 -21.99
CA VAL A 129 -8.09 26.61 -21.04
C VAL A 129 -7.02 25.68 -21.60
N VAL A 130 -6.03 25.33 -20.79
CA VAL A 130 -4.97 24.38 -21.13
C VAL A 130 -4.98 23.24 -20.14
N ASP A 131 -5.17 22.02 -20.65
CA ASP A 131 -5.03 20.78 -19.90
C ASP A 131 -3.63 20.18 -20.15
N PHE A 132 -2.92 19.81 -19.09
CA PHE A 132 -1.62 19.14 -19.16
C PHE A 132 -1.47 18.05 -18.10
N ILE A 133 -0.50 17.16 -18.29
CA ILE A 133 -0.13 16.12 -17.32
C ILE A 133 1.25 16.46 -16.77
N ASP A 134 1.37 16.49 -15.44
CA ASP A 134 2.63 16.76 -14.75
C ASP A 134 3.55 15.53 -14.70
N GLU A 135 4.74 15.70 -14.15
CA GLU A 135 5.78 14.65 -14.04
C GLU A 135 5.35 13.45 -13.19
N HIS A 136 4.31 13.59 -12.35
CA HIS A 136 3.75 12.53 -11.52
C HIS A 136 2.54 11.84 -12.17
N GLY A 137 2.19 12.22 -13.40
CA GLY A 137 1.04 11.67 -14.12
C GLY A 137 -0.31 12.27 -13.70
N ALA A 138 -0.33 13.34 -12.90
CA ALA A 138 -1.56 14.00 -12.50
C ALA A 138 -2.00 15.03 -13.54
N LYS A 139 -3.32 15.10 -13.77
CA LYS A 139 -3.93 16.06 -14.71
C LYS A 139 -4.06 17.43 -14.04
N GLN A 140 -3.58 18.46 -14.70
CA GLN A 140 -3.62 19.86 -14.29
C GLN A 140 -4.34 20.70 -15.35
N THR A 141 -4.93 21.83 -14.94
CA THR A 141 -5.67 22.75 -15.81
C THR A 141 -5.34 24.20 -15.49
N ASN A 142 -4.85 24.96 -16.48
CA ASN A 142 -4.60 26.40 -16.37
C ASN A 142 -5.59 27.20 -17.23
N THR A 143 -5.97 28.39 -16.77
CA THR A 143 -6.98 29.23 -17.43
C THR A 143 -6.57 30.71 -17.53
N ALA A 144 -6.88 31.36 -18.65
CA ALA A 144 -6.73 32.80 -18.83
C ALA A 144 -7.98 33.39 -19.51
N VAL A 145 -8.41 34.59 -19.10
CA VAL A 145 -9.61 35.27 -19.60
C VAL A 145 -9.24 36.62 -20.21
N ALA A 146 -9.83 36.97 -21.35
CA ALA A 146 -9.68 38.28 -22.00
C ALA A 146 -11.03 38.80 -22.51
N GLY A 147 -11.29 40.09 -22.33
CA GLY A 147 -12.47 40.79 -22.86
C GLY A 147 -12.08 41.86 -23.87
N ALA A 148 -12.99 42.17 -24.79
CA ALA A 148 -12.90 43.34 -25.66
C ALA A 148 -13.86 44.42 -25.12
N GLU A 149 -13.34 45.57 -24.69
CA GLU A 149 -14.14 46.79 -24.51
C GLU A 149 -13.78 47.83 -25.58
N ASP A 150 -14.80 48.55 -26.04
CA ASP A 150 -14.71 49.51 -27.13
C ASP A 150 -13.90 50.75 -26.71
N GLY A 151 -12.80 51.01 -27.44
CA GLY A 151 -12.02 52.24 -27.36
C GLY A 151 -12.55 53.35 -28.28
N GLY A 152 -13.76 53.23 -28.82
CA GLY A 152 -14.43 54.23 -29.62
C GLY A 152 -15.81 54.55 -29.07
N SER A 153 -16.19 55.83 -29.03
CA SER A 153 -17.49 56.28 -28.55
C SER A 153 -18.64 55.69 -29.38
N VAL A 154 -19.32 54.68 -28.85
CA VAL A 154 -20.64 54.25 -29.35
C VAL A 154 -21.64 54.51 -28.22
N SER A 155 -22.51 55.51 -28.41
CA SER A 155 -23.65 55.73 -27.53
C SER A 155 -24.67 54.61 -27.73
N CYS A 156 -24.67 53.60 -26.88
CA CYS A 156 -25.75 52.62 -26.84
C CYS A 156 -26.77 52.99 -25.75
N SER A 157 -27.82 53.67 -26.19
CA SER A 157 -29.11 53.66 -25.49
C SER A 157 -29.68 52.25 -25.54
N ASN A 158 -29.61 51.46 -24.47
CA ASN A 158 -30.65 50.50 -24.02
C ASN A 158 -30.15 49.52 -22.94
N ASP A 159 -30.45 49.83 -21.67
CA ASP A 159 -30.34 48.93 -20.50
C ASP A 159 -31.15 47.61 -20.62
N ARG A 160 -31.99 47.46 -21.65
CA ARG A 160 -32.88 46.29 -21.84
C ARG A 160 -32.19 45.02 -22.35
N VAL A 161 -31.00 45.10 -22.92
CA VAL A 161 -30.34 43.93 -23.55
C VAL A 161 -29.46 43.18 -22.55
N VAL A 162 -28.76 43.89 -21.66
CA VAL A 162 -27.93 43.32 -20.59
C VAL A 162 -28.77 42.50 -19.60
N LEU A 163 -29.97 42.98 -19.25
CA LEU A 163 -30.88 42.28 -18.35
C LEU A 163 -31.46 40.97 -18.95
N LYS A 164 -31.52 40.85 -20.29
CA LYS A 164 -32.03 39.65 -20.96
C LYS A 164 -30.99 38.53 -20.99
N SER A 165 -29.72 38.86 -21.21
CA SER A 165 -28.63 37.88 -21.17
C SER A 165 -28.38 37.39 -19.74
N GLU A 166 -28.43 38.27 -18.74
CA GLU A 166 -28.28 37.92 -17.33
C GLU A 166 -29.36 36.92 -16.86
N LYS A 167 -30.62 37.18 -17.22
CA LYS A 167 -31.73 36.26 -16.92
C LYS A 167 -31.58 34.90 -17.61
N SER A 168 -31.12 34.88 -18.86
CA SER A 168 -30.88 33.63 -19.60
C SER A 168 -29.78 32.77 -18.97
N ILE A 169 -28.74 33.41 -18.44
CA ILE A 169 -27.64 32.75 -17.72
C ILE A 169 -28.15 32.19 -16.39
N LEU A 170 -28.90 32.97 -15.61
CA LEU A 170 -29.51 32.53 -14.36
C LEU A 170 -30.46 31.34 -14.56
N ASP A 171 -31.30 31.39 -15.59
CA ASP A 171 -32.22 30.29 -15.91
C ASP A 171 -31.46 29.01 -16.33
N SER A 172 -30.30 29.17 -17.01
CA SER A 172 -29.46 28.04 -17.40
C SER A 172 -28.71 27.44 -16.21
N LEU A 173 -28.23 28.28 -15.29
CA LEU A 173 -27.61 27.85 -14.03
C LEU A 173 -28.61 27.07 -13.17
N ALA A 174 -29.85 27.55 -13.03
CA ALA A 174 -30.90 26.85 -12.29
C ALA A 174 -31.20 25.46 -12.86
N ARG A 175 -31.18 25.30 -14.20
CA ARG A 175 -31.36 23.99 -14.86
C ARG A 175 -30.21 23.04 -14.58
N VAL A 176 -28.98 23.54 -14.60
CA VAL A 176 -27.79 22.75 -14.28
C VAL A 176 -27.83 22.30 -12.82
N GLU A 177 -28.17 23.19 -11.90
CA GLU A 177 -28.29 22.89 -10.47
C GLU A 177 -29.32 21.80 -10.19
N GLN A 178 -30.50 21.87 -10.82
CA GLN A 178 -31.51 20.82 -10.70
C GLN A 178 -31.04 19.47 -11.25
N THR A 179 -30.26 19.47 -12.33
CA THR A 179 -29.72 18.24 -12.91
C THR A 179 -28.69 17.60 -11.98
N ILE A 180 -27.81 18.41 -11.38
CA ILE A 180 -26.82 17.96 -10.39
C ILE A 180 -27.52 17.34 -9.17
N LEU A 181 -28.55 17.99 -8.63
CA LEU A 181 -29.32 17.47 -7.50
C LEU A 181 -29.99 16.13 -7.80
N LYS A 182 -30.48 15.95 -9.04
CA LYS A 182 -31.09 14.70 -9.48
C LYS A 182 -30.06 13.57 -9.61
N ASP A 183 -28.90 13.86 -10.18
CA ASP A 183 -27.84 12.88 -10.38
C ASP A 183 -27.21 12.47 -9.04
N ASP A 184 -27.06 13.40 -8.10
CA ASP A 184 -26.56 13.14 -6.74
C ASP A 184 -27.48 12.16 -5.99
N LYS A 185 -28.80 12.38 -6.08
CA LYS A 185 -29.78 11.47 -5.50
C LYS A 185 -29.71 10.07 -6.11
N LEU A 186 -29.56 9.97 -7.44
CA LEU A 186 -29.42 8.69 -8.13
C LEU A 186 -28.13 7.95 -7.76
N LEU A 187 -27.03 8.69 -7.58
CA LEU A 187 -25.74 8.16 -7.11
C LEU A 187 -25.86 7.61 -5.69
N GLN A 188 -26.52 8.34 -4.80
CA GLN A 188 -26.74 7.91 -3.42
C GLN A 188 -27.58 6.62 -3.37
N GLU A 189 -28.68 6.55 -4.13
CA GLU A 189 -29.52 5.35 -4.22
C GLU A 189 -28.76 4.12 -4.75
N LYS A 190 -27.87 4.31 -5.74
CA LYS A 190 -27.01 3.23 -6.24
C LYS A 190 -25.99 2.76 -5.22
N MET A 191 -25.40 3.68 -4.46
CA MET A 191 -24.42 3.38 -3.42
C MET A 191 -25.07 2.60 -2.28
N ASP A 192 -26.24 3.03 -1.80
CA ASP A 192 -26.98 2.35 -0.75
C ASP A 192 -27.38 0.93 -1.19
N ARG A 193 -27.81 0.76 -2.44
CA ARG A 193 -28.12 -0.57 -3.01
C ARG A 193 -26.89 -1.48 -3.05
N SER A 194 -25.75 -0.95 -3.47
CA SER A 194 -24.48 -1.69 -3.53
C SER A 194 -24.02 -2.11 -2.13
N GLN A 195 -24.15 -1.23 -1.15
CA GLN A 195 -23.78 -1.49 0.23
C GLN A 195 -24.67 -2.56 0.88
N ASN A 196 -25.99 -2.50 0.65
CA ASN A 196 -26.92 -3.52 1.15
C ASN A 196 -26.65 -4.91 0.54
N VAL A 197 -26.40 -4.99 -0.78
CA VAL A 197 -26.06 -6.26 -1.43
C VAL A 197 -24.77 -6.86 -0.85
N THR A 198 -23.76 -6.03 -0.63
CA THR A 198 -22.47 -6.46 -0.08
C THR A 198 -22.61 -6.95 1.37
N THR A 199 -23.37 -6.21 2.19
CA THR A 199 -23.61 -6.54 3.61
C THR A 199 -24.35 -7.86 3.73
N ASN A 200 -25.45 -8.03 2.98
CA ASN A 200 -26.22 -9.28 2.99
C ASN A 200 -25.39 -10.47 2.54
N LEU A 201 -24.52 -10.30 1.53
CA LEU A 201 -23.64 -11.36 1.05
C LEU A 201 -22.62 -11.77 2.14
N ILE A 202 -22.03 -10.80 2.83
CA ILE A 202 -21.08 -11.04 3.92
C ILE A 202 -21.77 -11.76 5.09
N GLU A 203 -22.93 -11.27 5.52
CA GLU A 203 -23.70 -11.88 6.62
C GLU A 203 -24.08 -13.32 6.28
N THR A 204 -24.60 -13.56 5.09
CA THR A 204 -24.96 -14.92 4.62
C THR A 204 -23.73 -15.84 4.61
N LYS A 205 -22.58 -15.35 4.11
CA LYS A 205 -21.35 -16.14 4.07
C LYS A 205 -20.78 -16.40 5.47
N MET A 206 -20.86 -15.43 6.37
CA MET A 206 -20.50 -15.59 7.78
C MET A 206 -21.38 -16.64 8.47
N GLU A 207 -22.68 -16.66 8.18
CA GLU A 207 -23.62 -17.62 8.75
C GLU A 207 -23.41 -19.03 8.17
N GLU A 208 -23.10 -19.16 6.87
CA GLU A 208 -22.67 -20.42 6.26
C GLU A 208 -21.37 -20.95 6.90
N ILE A 209 -20.38 -20.08 7.14
CA ILE A 209 -19.13 -20.43 7.83
C ILE A 209 -19.42 -20.86 9.27
N ASN A 210 -20.22 -20.09 10.01
CA ASN A 210 -20.57 -20.41 11.40
C ASN A 210 -21.40 -21.69 11.50
N THR A 211 -22.26 -21.99 10.54
CA THR A 211 -23.00 -23.25 10.53
C THR A 211 -22.09 -24.43 10.19
N LYS A 212 -21.17 -24.24 9.24
CA LYS A 212 -20.25 -25.29 8.79
C LYS A 212 -19.12 -25.59 9.79
N TYR A 213 -18.67 -24.58 10.53
CA TYR A 213 -17.51 -24.66 11.43
C TYR A 213 -17.84 -24.34 12.90
N GLY A 214 -19.06 -23.91 13.23
CA GLY A 214 -19.46 -23.59 14.61
C GLY A 214 -19.49 -24.81 15.53
N HIS A 215 -19.83 -25.99 14.99
CA HIS A 215 -19.71 -27.25 15.71
C HIS A 215 -18.24 -27.60 16.01
N PHE A 216 -17.29 -27.17 15.17
CA PHE A 216 -15.86 -27.33 15.47
C PHE A 216 -15.42 -26.44 16.63
N SER A 217 -16.02 -25.26 16.82
CA SER A 217 -15.68 -24.38 17.94
C SER A 217 -16.10 -24.97 19.29
N GLN A 218 -17.28 -25.59 19.37
CA GLN A 218 -17.73 -26.30 20.58
C GLN A 218 -16.90 -27.56 20.84
N VAL A 219 -16.59 -28.34 19.80
CA VAL A 219 -15.70 -29.51 19.92
C VAL A 219 -14.26 -29.10 20.29
N PHE A 220 -13.80 -27.91 19.90
CA PHE A 220 -12.49 -27.36 20.27
C PHE A 220 -12.47 -26.90 21.74
N GLU A 221 -13.56 -26.33 22.25
CA GLU A 221 -13.73 -26.08 23.70
C GLU A 221 -13.80 -27.39 24.50
N GLU A 222 -14.49 -28.41 24.00
CA GLU A 222 -14.56 -29.73 24.64
C GLU A 222 -13.24 -30.52 24.56
N LEU A 223 -12.45 -30.35 23.50
CA LEU A 223 -11.08 -30.88 23.38
C LEU A 223 -10.09 -30.15 24.30
N ASN A 224 -10.25 -28.83 24.47
CA ASN A 224 -9.50 -28.06 25.48
C ASN A 224 -9.89 -28.43 26.92
N LEU A 225 -11.09 -28.99 27.14
CA LEU A 225 -11.54 -29.50 28.45
C LEU A 225 -11.04 -30.92 28.75
N LEU A 226 -10.56 -31.65 27.74
CA LEU A 226 -9.89 -32.95 27.90
C LEU A 226 -8.36 -32.84 27.91
N GLU A 227 -7.80 -31.66 27.63
CA GLU A 227 -6.42 -31.31 27.93
C GLU A 227 -6.24 -31.17 29.46
N ASP A 228 -5.74 -32.27 30.01
CA ASP A 228 -5.20 -32.51 31.36
C ASP A 228 -5.10 -31.34 32.36
N ARG A 229 -5.48 -31.66 33.60
CA ARG A 229 -5.66 -30.81 34.77
C ARG A 229 -4.33 -30.31 35.36
N THR A 230 -3.50 -29.62 34.58
CA THR A 230 -2.39 -28.80 35.08
C THR A 230 -2.28 -27.51 34.28
N LYS A 231 -2.96 -26.45 34.72
CA LYS A 231 -2.90 -25.07 34.17
C LYS A 231 -1.50 -24.42 34.27
N GLU A 232 -0.41 -25.17 34.25
CA GLU A 232 0.92 -24.65 34.52
C GLU A 232 1.74 -24.37 33.26
N TRP A 233 1.42 -24.91 32.08
CA TRP A 233 2.24 -24.69 30.88
C TRP A 233 1.39 -24.55 29.63
N THR A 234 1.66 -23.53 28.82
CA THR A 234 1.00 -23.29 27.53
C THR A 234 1.99 -23.49 26.38
N LEU A 235 1.59 -24.24 25.34
CA LEU A 235 2.42 -24.43 24.15
C LEU A 235 2.57 -23.11 23.38
N ALA A 236 3.80 -22.63 23.27
CA ALA A 236 4.15 -21.42 22.51
C ALA A 236 4.62 -21.75 21.10
N PHE A 237 5.36 -22.85 20.93
CA PHE A 237 5.91 -23.25 19.64
C PHE A 237 6.19 -24.75 19.55
N ARG A 238 6.06 -25.32 18.36
CA ARG A 238 6.49 -26.68 18.01
C ARG A 238 7.33 -26.64 16.73
N GLY A 239 8.56 -27.13 16.84
CA GLY A 239 9.41 -27.43 15.69
C GLY A 239 9.19 -28.86 15.22
N THR A 240 8.77 -29.06 13.96
CA THR A 240 8.54 -30.37 13.34
C THR A 240 9.64 -30.64 12.30
N PRO A 241 10.32 -31.79 12.33
CA PRO A 241 11.46 -32.08 11.46
C PRO A 241 11.02 -32.57 10.08
N PHE A 242 11.91 -32.47 9.09
CA PHE A 242 11.76 -33.04 7.74
C PHE A 242 10.51 -32.59 6.95
N ILE A 243 10.10 -31.31 7.09
CA ILE A 243 8.93 -30.74 6.40
C ILE A 243 9.29 -29.66 5.36
N ASP A 244 10.58 -29.50 5.07
CA ASP A 244 11.19 -28.54 4.15
C ASP A 244 10.77 -27.08 4.40
N LYS A 245 10.60 -26.75 5.68
CA LYS A 245 10.29 -25.42 6.19
C LYS A 245 11.25 -25.11 7.32
N ALA A 246 11.84 -23.92 7.32
CA ALA A 246 12.83 -23.57 8.32
C ALA A 246 12.16 -23.27 9.68
N VAL A 247 12.75 -23.78 10.76
CA VAL A 247 12.19 -23.60 12.10
C VAL A 247 12.40 -22.19 12.62
N TYR A 248 13.48 -21.54 12.22
CA TYR A 248 13.84 -20.20 12.68
C TYR A 248 12.81 -19.18 12.21
N GLU A 249 12.59 -19.04 10.90
CA GLU A 249 11.61 -18.11 10.33
C GLU A 249 10.20 -18.44 10.85
N ALA A 250 9.83 -19.72 10.91
CA ALA A 250 8.56 -20.17 11.50
C ALA A 250 8.40 -19.72 12.97
N TYR A 251 9.48 -19.68 13.76
CA TYR A 251 9.45 -19.17 15.13
C TYR A 251 9.36 -17.63 15.17
N ILE A 252 10.17 -16.96 14.35
CA ILE A 252 10.29 -15.49 14.35
C ILE A 252 8.96 -14.84 13.97
N ASP A 253 8.37 -15.22 12.85
CA ASP A 253 7.22 -14.53 12.26
C ASP A 253 6.13 -15.46 11.72
N GLY A 254 6.31 -16.78 11.83
CA GLY A 254 5.34 -17.76 11.34
C GLY A 254 5.48 -18.08 9.84
N THR A 255 6.55 -17.62 9.19
CA THR A 255 6.84 -17.98 7.80
C THR A 255 6.86 -19.51 7.62
N GLY A 256 6.21 -19.98 6.55
CA GLY A 256 6.09 -21.40 6.24
C GLY A 256 4.96 -22.12 6.99
N ILE A 257 4.32 -21.48 7.96
CA ILE A 257 3.17 -22.06 8.68
C ILE A 257 1.87 -21.74 7.92
N PRO A 258 1.02 -22.74 7.59
CA PRO A 258 -0.28 -22.47 7.00
C PRO A 258 -1.21 -21.76 7.99
N PHE A 259 -2.23 -21.06 7.47
CA PHE A 259 -3.22 -20.39 8.33
C PHE A 259 -3.96 -21.38 9.24
N ASP A 260 -4.35 -22.54 8.69
CA ASP A 260 -4.96 -23.62 9.46
C ASP A 260 -3.95 -24.75 9.68
N VAL A 261 -3.37 -24.78 10.87
CA VAL A 261 -2.44 -25.81 11.32
C VAL A 261 -3.19 -26.99 11.92
N GLU A 262 -2.73 -28.20 11.62
CA GLU A 262 -3.33 -29.45 12.07
C GLU A 262 -3.42 -29.51 13.60
N ILE A 263 -4.51 -30.10 14.11
CA ILE A 263 -4.73 -30.28 15.56
C ILE A 263 -3.56 -31.06 16.20
N GLY A 264 -3.00 -32.05 15.50
CA GLY A 264 -1.84 -32.82 15.97
C GLY A 264 -0.56 -31.99 16.16
N CYS A 265 -0.46 -30.81 15.55
CA CYS A 265 0.66 -29.90 15.78
C CYS A 265 0.43 -28.99 17.00
N LYS A 266 -0.82 -28.82 17.44
CA LYS A 266 -1.24 -27.99 18.57
C LYS A 266 -1.23 -28.77 19.90
N VAL A 267 -1.31 -30.10 19.82
CA VAL A 267 -1.37 -31.00 20.99
C VAL A 267 -0.17 -31.95 20.99
N ILE A 268 0.41 -32.20 22.16
CA ILE A 268 1.65 -32.97 22.31
C ILE A 268 1.39 -34.45 22.57
N THR A 269 0.25 -34.77 23.17
CA THR A 269 -0.14 -36.13 23.60
C THR A 269 -0.98 -36.89 22.56
N SER A 270 -1.28 -36.25 21.42
CA SER A 270 -2.14 -36.87 20.41
C SER A 270 -1.34 -37.79 19.49
N SER A 271 -1.91 -38.94 19.14
CA SER A 271 -1.43 -39.77 18.03
C SER A 271 -1.77 -39.18 16.66
N LEU A 272 -2.27 -37.94 16.62
CA LEU A 272 -2.67 -37.29 15.38
C LEU A 272 -1.42 -36.85 14.60
N PRO A 273 -1.45 -36.93 13.27
CA PRO A 273 -0.33 -36.52 12.45
C PRO A 273 -0.11 -34.99 12.53
N CYS A 274 1.14 -34.59 12.37
CA CYS A 274 1.55 -33.19 12.29
C CYS A 274 2.60 -33.03 11.18
N TYR A 275 2.30 -32.20 10.18
CA TYR A 275 3.16 -31.96 9.02
C TYR A 275 3.64 -30.52 8.92
N ASN A 276 3.42 -29.71 9.96
CA ASN A 276 3.78 -28.31 10.01
C ASN A 276 4.44 -27.94 11.34
N HIS A 277 5.11 -26.80 11.37
CA HIS A 277 5.38 -26.13 12.63
C HIS A 277 4.07 -25.62 13.24
N TYR A 278 4.08 -25.42 14.55
CA TYR A 278 3.05 -24.65 15.23
C TYR A 278 3.67 -23.45 15.92
N ARG A 279 3.00 -22.30 15.80
CA ARG A 279 3.40 -21.04 16.43
C ARG A 279 2.18 -20.41 17.08
N ASN A 280 2.26 -20.14 18.38
CA ASN A 280 1.27 -19.35 19.08
C ASN A 280 1.62 -17.86 18.98
N SER A 281 1.12 -17.20 17.93
CA SER A 281 1.39 -15.78 17.68
C SER A 281 0.93 -14.86 18.80
N SER A 282 -0.16 -15.20 19.51
CA SER A 282 -0.62 -14.41 20.65
C SER A 282 0.44 -14.33 21.75
N ILE A 283 1.17 -15.42 22.01
CA ILE A 283 2.25 -15.47 23.02
C ILE A 283 3.54 -14.84 22.48
N LEU A 284 3.99 -15.24 21.29
CA LEU A 284 5.31 -14.84 20.80
C LEU A 284 5.36 -13.36 20.37
N ASP A 285 4.29 -12.84 19.79
CA ASP A 285 4.23 -11.43 19.35
C ASP A 285 3.96 -10.48 20.53
N HIS A 286 3.40 -11.00 21.62
CA HIS A 286 3.08 -10.23 22.83
C HIS A 286 3.82 -10.79 24.06
N TRP A 287 5.10 -11.13 23.89
CA TRP A 287 5.93 -11.72 24.94
C TRP A 287 6.03 -10.83 26.20
N LYS A 288 5.17 -11.10 27.18
CA LYS A 288 5.07 -10.35 28.44
C LYS A 288 4.64 -11.28 29.56
N ASN A 289 5.06 -10.97 30.78
CA ASN A 289 4.68 -11.69 32.01
C ASN A 289 5.02 -13.20 32.01
N ILE A 290 6.03 -13.62 31.23
CA ILE A 290 6.52 -14.99 31.22
C ILE A 290 7.41 -15.23 32.43
N LYS A 291 7.03 -16.15 33.31
CA LYS A 291 7.82 -16.53 34.50
C LYS A 291 8.90 -17.52 34.13
N GLU A 292 8.52 -18.57 33.40
CA GLU A 292 9.44 -19.61 32.96
C GLU A 292 9.14 -20.03 31.53
N VAL A 293 10.18 -20.55 30.86
CA VAL A 293 10.07 -21.15 29.53
C VAL A 293 10.63 -22.57 29.62
N LYS A 294 9.93 -23.55 29.06
CA LYS A 294 10.38 -24.94 29.03
C LYS A 294 10.60 -25.39 27.59
N LEU A 295 11.84 -25.72 27.24
CA LEU A 295 12.17 -26.45 26.02
C LEU A 295 12.07 -27.95 26.32
N VAL A 296 11.40 -28.70 25.44
CA VAL A 296 11.25 -30.15 25.55
C VAL A 296 11.54 -30.81 24.22
N ILE A 297 12.30 -31.90 24.26
CA ILE A 297 12.64 -32.70 23.08
C ILE A 297 11.91 -34.04 23.20
N TYR A 298 11.25 -34.45 22.12
CA TYR A 298 10.49 -35.70 22.04
C TYR A 298 11.14 -36.67 21.06
N GLN A 299 11.15 -37.94 21.43
CA GLN A 299 11.52 -39.05 20.56
C GLN A 299 10.66 -40.26 20.94
N ASN A 300 10.11 -40.96 19.95
CA ASN A 300 9.06 -41.97 20.12
C ASN A 300 7.87 -41.46 20.95
N ASN A 301 7.44 -40.22 20.71
CA ASN A 301 6.37 -39.53 21.45
C ASN A 301 6.56 -39.43 22.97
N VAL A 302 7.78 -39.64 23.49
CA VAL A 302 8.09 -39.44 24.91
C VAL A 302 9.10 -38.31 25.09
N GLN A 303 8.99 -37.57 26.20
CA GLN A 303 9.95 -36.55 26.58
C GLN A 303 11.30 -37.23 26.88
N VAL A 304 12.34 -36.91 26.10
CA VAL A 304 13.70 -37.44 26.30
C VAL A 304 14.62 -36.43 26.97
N HIS A 305 14.48 -35.14 26.66
CA HIS A 305 15.23 -34.07 27.32
C HIS A 305 14.37 -32.84 27.56
N TYR A 306 14.76 -32.06 28.57
CA TYR A 306 14.14 -30.77 28.85
C TYR A 306 15.15 -29.76 29.39
N ILE A 307 14.84 -28.48 29.20
CA ILE A 307 15.48 -27.36 29.87
C ILE A 307 14.40 -26.37 30.31
N ILE A 308 14.41 -25.96 31.57
CA ILE A 308 13.57 -24.87 32.10
C ILE A 308 14.45 -23.63 32.25
N PHE A 309 13.95 -22.51 31.76
CA PHE A 309 14.59 -21.20 31.76
C PHE A 309 13.79 -20.19 32.57
N ASN A 310 14.48 -19.21 33.15
CA ASN A 310 13.88 -18.02 33.72
C ASN A 310 13.43 -17.06 32.61
N GLY A 311 12.11 -16.93 32.45
CA GLY A 311 11.46 -16.04 31.47
C GLY A 311 11.33 -14.59 31.93
N GLN A 312 11.55 -14.31 33.22
CA GLN A 312 11.35 -12.96 33.74
C GLN A 312 12.33 -11.97 33.09
N GLY A 313 11.79 -10.85 32.63
CA GLY A 313 12.56 -9.82 31.92
C GLY A 313 13.23 -10.31 30.64
N SER A 314 12.77 -11.42 30.06
CA SER A 314 13.22 -11.88 28.74
C SER A 314 12.34 -11.30 27.64
N ASN A 315 12.78 -11.46 26.40
CA ASN A 315 11.93 -11.37 25.22
C ASN A 315 11.87 -12.76 24.55
N TYR A 316 11.09 -12.87 23.48
CA TYR A 316 10.92 -14.12 22.72
C TYR A 316 12.22 -14.63 22.05
N LEU A 317 13.31 -13.86 22.03
CA LEU A 317 14.59 -14.27 21.43
C LEU A 317 15.67 -14.62 22.47
N ASN A 318 15.69 -13.90 23.61
CA ASN A 318 16.80 -13.94 24.57
C ASN A 318 16.53 -14.83 25.80
N TRP A 319 15.36 -15.45 25.90
CA TRP A 319 15.04 -16.41 26.95
C TRP A 319 15.92 -17.66 26.84
N PHE A 320 16.24 -18.07 25.60
CA PHE A 320 17.09 -19.22 25.28
C PHE A 320 18.56 -18.83 25.45
N SER A 321 19.04 -18.87 26.69
CA SER A 321 20.44 -18.59 27.01
C SER A 321 20.89 -19.34 28.25
N GLN A 322 22.18 -19.68 28.33
CA GLN A 322 22.75 -20.43 29.43
C GLN A 322 22.47 -19.80 30.81
N ARG A 323 22.65 -18.48 30.89
CA ARG A 323 22.45 -17.69 32.13
C ARG A 323 21.02 -17.73 32.68
N ARG A 324 20.04 -18.14 31.85
CA ARG A 324 18.64 -18.25 32.24
C ARG A 324 18.26 -19.68 32.63
N VAL A 325 19.14 -20.67 32.50
CA VAL A 325 18.80 -22.07 32.81
C VAL A 325 18.53 -22.24 34.32
N LEU A 326 17.31 -22.64 34.66
CA LEU A 326 16.88 -22.97 36.02
C LEU A 326 17.05 -24.47 36.32
N SER A 327 16.73 -25.35 35.37
CA SER A 327 16.93 -26.80 35.49
C SER A 327 17.02 -27.45 34.12
N SER A 328 17.62 -28.62 34.03
CA SER A 328 17.84 -29.35 32.77
C SER A 328 18.01 -30.84 33.03
N SER A 329 17.65 -31.68 32.06
CA SER A 329 18.03 -33.11 32.09
C SER A 329 19.50 -33.33 31.72
N TRP A 330 20.12 -32.41 30.98
CA TRP A 330 21.58 -32.37 30.82
C TRP A 330 22.22 -31.73 32.06
N THR A 331 23.09 -32.50 32.70
CA THR A 331 23.71 -32.21 33.99
C THR A 331 24.85 -31.21 33.91
N ASP A 332 25.52 -31.09 32.78
CA ASP A 332 26.69 -30.22 32.57
C ASP A 332 26.34 -28.85 31.96
N ILE A 333 25.11 -28.67 31.47
CA ILE A 333 24.71 -27.52 30.63
C ILE A 333 24.84 -26.15 31.33
N LYS A 334 24.81 -26.11 32.66
CA LYS A 334 24.90 -24.86 33.43
C LYS A 334 26.34 -24.36 33.64
N TRP A 335 27.31 -25.27 33.67
CA TRP A 335 28.69 -24.97 34.10
C TRP A 335 29.72 -25.21 33.00
N LYS A 336 29.42 -26.06 32.02
CA LYS A 336 30.26 -26.20 30.83
C LYS A 336 30.15 -24.94 29.99
N THR A 337 31.26 -24.41 29.47
CA THR A 337 31.23 -23.18 28.66
C THR A 337 30.44 -23.39 27.36
N THR A 338 29.92 -22.33 26.75
CA THR A 338 29.24 -22.42 25.46
C THR A 338 29.74 -21.35 24.51
N ASN A 339 30.12 -21.74 23.29
CA ASN A 339 30.35 -20.80 22.20
C ASN A 339 29.05 -20.37 21.50
N TYR A 340 28.00 -21.21 21.55
CA TYR A 340 26.65 -20.88 21.11
C TYR A 340 25.60 -21.39 22.10
N PHE A 341 24.68 -20.50 22.48
CA PHE A 341 23.47 -20.84 23.22
C PHE A 341 22.40 -19.79 22.90
N SER A 342 21.80 -19.91 21.71
CA SER A 342 20.83 -18.93 21.20
C SER A 342 19.88 -19.53 20.16
N ILE A 343 18.74 -18.86 19.95
CA ILE A 343 17.77 -19.23 18.91
C ILE A 343 18.38 -19.01 17.51
N GLU A 344 19.04 -17.88 17.30
CA GLU A 344 19.70 -17.54 16.03
C GLU A 344 20.82 -18.54 15.68
N GLY A 345 21.57 -18.99 16.69
CA GLY A 345 22.63 -19.98 16.55
C GLY A 345 23.73 -19.54 15.57
N LEU A 346 24.17 -20.47 14.72
CA LEU A 346 25.17 -20.22 13.68
C LEU A 346 24.47 -20.14 12.31
N ALA A 347 23.90 -18.97 12.03
CA ALA A 347 23.06 -18.70 10.85
C ALA A 347 23.71 -19.09 9.52
N SER A 348 25.00 -18.77 9.34
CA SER A 348 25.77 -19.10 8.14
C SER A 348 25.89 -20.59 7.84
N HIS A 349 25.57 -21.44 8.83
CA HIS A 349 25.55 -22.88 8.73
C HIS A 349 24.17 -23.47 9.05
N GLY A 350 23.09 -22.68 9.03
CA GLY A 350 21.73 -23.18 9.28
C GLY A 350 21.54 -23.89 10.63
N ARG A 351 22.38 -23.62 11.63
CA ARG A 351 22.26 -24.22 12.97
C ARG A 351 21.47 -23.28 13.86
N ARG A 352 20.21 -23.61 14.10
CA ARG A 352 19.23 -22.81 14.84
C ARG A 352 18.89 -23.50 16.16
N PHE A 353 18.37 -22.74 17.12
CA PHE A 353 18.17 -23.24 18.49
C PHE A 353 19.39 -24.01 18.99
N TYR A 354 20.55 -23.38 18.85
CA TYR A 354 21.82 -24.07 18.88
C TYR A 354 22.47 -23.96 20.25
N ILE A 355 22.70 -25.12 20.87
CA ILE A 355 23.39 -25.27 22.15
C ILE A 355 24.68 -26.04 21.90
N ASN A 356 25.80 -25.33 21.86
CA ASN A 356 27.11 -25.88 21.54
C ASN A 356 28.16 -25.44 22.57
N HIS A 357 29.02 -26.37 22.93
CA HIS A 357 30.11 -26.14 23.88
C HIS A 357 31.27 -25.44 23.20
N VAL A 358 31.87 -26.09 22.19
CA VAL A 358 33.14 -25.69 21.61
C VAL A 358 33.31 -26.23 20.18
N PHE A 359 34.23 -25.61 19.43
CA PHE A 359 34.74 -26.06 18.14
C PHE A 359 36.26 -26.28 18.24
N PRO A 360 36.72 -27.49 18.63
CA PRO A 360 38.13 -27.72 18.92
C PRO A 360 39.03 -27.72 17.69
N GLY A 361 38.48 -27.91 16.49
CA GLY A 361 39.27 -28.04 15.26
C GLY A 361 38.54 -28.65 14.06
N GLY A 362 37.22 -28.48 13.96
CA GLY A 362 36.41 -28.95 12.83
C GLY A 362 35.29 -29.91 13.23
N CYS A 363 34.43 -30.24 12.25
CA CYS A 363 33.16 -30.94 12.46
C CYS A 363 33.23 -32.20 13.32
N HIS A 364 34.26 -33.02 13.14
CA HIS A 364 34.40 -34.30 13.84
C HIS A 364 34.71 -34.15 15.35
N LEU A 365 35.04 -32.94 15.81
CA LEU A 365 35.31 -32.62 17.20
C LEU A 365 34.31 -31.63 17.78
N ASP A 366 33.34 -31.14 17.01
CA ASP A 366 32.35 -30.21 17.54
C ASP A 366 31.56 -30.91 18.66
N ILE A 367 31.40 -30.26 19.82
CA ILE A 367 30.70 -30.81 20.98
C ILE A 367 29.50 -29.93 21.31
N GLY A 368 28.32 -30.53 21.50
CA GLY A 368 27.11 -29.80 21.85
C GLY A 368 26.00 -30.66 22.45
N TRP A 369 24.83 -30.06 22.60
CA TRP A 369 23.66 -30.69 23.21
C TRP A 369 22.47 -30.77 22.26
N PHE A 370 22.15 -29.69 21.54
CA PHE A 370 20.95 -29.60 20.71
C PHE A 370 21.09 -28.60 19.57
N SER A 371 20.48 -28.93 18.43
CA SER A 371 20.33 -28.04 17.27
C SER A 371 19.13 -28.46 16.45
N ALA A 372 18.40 -27.44 15.97
CA ALA A 372 17.60 -27.56 14.76
C ALA A 372 18.47 -27.15 13.57
N PHE A 373 18.50 -27.99 12.55
CA PHE A 373 19.34 -27.87 11.37
C PHE A 373 18.46 -27.49 10.19
N ASP A 374 18.41 -26.19 9.89
CA ASP A 374 17.39 -25.53 9.06
C ASP A 374 17.76 -25.39 7.58
N SER A 375 18.86 -26.02 7.13
CA SER A 375 19.23 -25.99 5.71
C SER A 375 19.97 -27.25 5.29
N SER A 376 19.80 -27.66 4.04
CA SER A 376 20.52 -28.79 3.44
C SER A 376 20.94 -28.48 1.99
N PRO A 377 22.12 -28.93 1.51
CA PRO A 377 23.18 -29.61 2.26
C PRO A 377 24.04 -28.62 3.05
N ASN A 378 24.75 -29.10 4.07
CA ASN A 378 25.61 -28.27 4.91
C ASN A 378 27.05 -28.78 5.00
N ARG A 379 27.95 -27.97 5.57
CA ARG A 379 29.41 -28.21 5.57
C ARG A 379 29.87 -29.36 6.46
N CYS A 380 29.09 -29.77 7.45
CA CYS A 380 29.45 -30.85 8.37
C CYS A 380 28.65 -32.13 8.11
N PRO A 381 29.28 -33.33 8.10
CA PRO A 381 28.59 -34.59 7.80
C PRO A 381 27.40 -34.91 8.72
N TYR A 382 27.46 -34.48 9.98
CA TYR A 382 26.40 -34.72 10.96
C TYR A 382 25.13 -33.89 10.74
N HIS A 383 25.16 -32.98 9.76
CA HIS A 383 24.08 -32.11 9.31
C HIS A 383 23.53 -32.55 7.94
N THR A 384 23.94 -33.72 7.42
CA THR A 384 23.44 -34.19 6.12
C THR A 384 22.07 -34.87 6.27
N SER A 385 21.05 -34.31 5.63
CA SER A 385 19.69 -34.86 5.54
C SER A 385 19.07 -34.54 4.19
N ALA A 386 18.14 -35.38 3.70
CA ALA A 386 17.39 -35.12 2.47
C ALA A 386 16.39 -33.96 2.63
N SER A 387 15.88 -33.76 3.84
CA SER A 387 14.91 -32.71 4.19
C SER A 387 15.32 -31.96 5.47
N TYR A 388 14.79 -30.75 5.64
CA TYR A 388 15.02 -29.91 6.82
C TYR A 388 13.67 -29.52 7.47
N PRO A 389 13.62 -29.13 8.75
CA PRO A 389 14.74 -29.07 9.67
C PRO A 389 15.09 -30.46 10.20
N LEU A 390 16.37 -30.74 10.45
CA LEU A 390 16.81 -31.94 11.17
C LEU A 390 17.03 -31.57 12.65
N MET A 391 16.42 -32.29 13.59
CA MET A 391 16.58 -31.99 15.01
C MET A 391 17.46 -33.04 15.64
N LYS A 392 18.69 -32.67 16.03
CA LYS A 392 19.60 -33.59 16.72
C LYS A 392 19.86 -33.15 18.14
N PHE A 393 20.04 -34.14 19.00
CA PHE A 393 20.31 -33.92 20.42
C PHE A 393 21.28 -34.98 20.98
N ALA A 394 22.04 -34.62 22.00
CA ALA A 394 22.89 -35.55 22.74
C ALA A 394 22.02 -36.44 23.63
N LYS A 395 22.08 -37.76 23.44
CA LYS A 395 21.24 -38.76 24.14
C LYS A 395 21.62 -38.94 25.61
N GLY A 396 22.88 -38.69 25.95
CA GLY A 396 23.40 -38.83 27.31
C GLY A 396 22.99 -37.68 28.22
N SER A 397 23.43 -37.73 29.48
CA SER A 397 23.21 -36.66 30.46
C SER A 397 24.15 -35.45 30.29
N GLU A 398 25.02 -35.44 29.28
CA GLU A 398 26.04 -34.42 29.05
C GLU A 398 26.19 -34.09 27.55
N ALA A 399 26.92 -33.01 27.24
CA ALA A 399 27.29 -32.67 25.87
C ALA A 399 28.19 -33.76 25.25
N ASP A 400 28.00 -34.03 23.96
CA ASP A 400 28.77 -35.04 23.24
C ASP A 400 29.23 -34.51 21.87
N VAL A 401 30.09 -35.27 21.20
CA VAL A 401 30.62 -34.99 19.86
C VAL A 401 29.51 -35.19 18.83
N TRP A 402 29.20 -34.17 18.02
CA TRP A 402 28.08 -34.16 17.05
C TRP A 402 28.11 -35.30 16.03
N GLN A 403 29.31 -35.70 15.63
CA GLN A 403 29.56 -36.78 14.68
C GLN A 403 29.64 -38.17 15.36
N GLY A 404 29.60 -38.21 16.70
CA GLY A 404 29.62 -39.43 17.48
C GLY A 404 28.28 -40.20 17.46
N PRO A 405 28.28 -41.46 17.94
CA PRO A 405 27.10 -42.33 17.96
C PRO A 405 26.05 -41.92 18.99
N ASN A 406 26.38 -40.98 19.88
CA ASN A 406 25.56 -40.59 21.02
C ASN A 406 24.58 -39.45 20.72
N PHE A 407 24.39 -39.11 19.45
CA PHE A 407 23.31 -38.22 19.01
C PHE A 407 22.07 -38.99 18.57
N GLY A 408 20.91 -38.47 18.96
CA GLY A 408 19.59 -38.89 18.50
C GLY A 408 19.02 -37.89 17.51
N VAL A 409 17.98 -38.32 16.80
CA VAL A 409 17.10 -37.45 16.01
C VAL A 409 15.77 -37.34 16.74
N ALA A 410 15.30 -36.13 16.98
CA ALA A 410 14.03 -35.89 17.65
C ALA A 410 12.86 -35.98 16.67
N ASP A 411 11.70 -36.42 17.16
CA ASP A 411 10.43 -36.40 16.42
C ASP A 411 9.91 -34.97 16.29
N PHE A 412 10.17 -34.14 17.29
CA PHE A 412 9.91 -32.71 17.35
C PHE A 412 10.53 -32.12 18.62
N PHE A 413 10.61 -30.80 18.70
CA PHE A 413 10.77 -30.10 19.97
C PHE A 413 9.61 -29.15 20.20
N ALA A 414 9.32 -28.89 21.47
CA ALA A 414 8.26 -27.99 21.90
C ALA A 414 8.79 -26.96 22.89
N ILE A 415 8.21 -25.76 22.83
CA ILE A 415 8.46 -24.66 23.75
C ILE A 415 7.16 -24.36 24.47
N PHE A 416 7.20 -24.40 25.80
CA PHE A 416 6.09 -24.03 26.65
C PHE A 416 6.44 -22.81 27.49
N VAL A 417 5.42 -22.04 27.86
CA VAL A 417 5.55 -20.87 28.74
C VAL A 417 4.56 -20.93 29.90
N LYS A 418 4.88 -20.23 31.00
CA LYS A 418 4.00 -20.08 32.16
C LYS A 418 4.17 -18.76 32.91
#